data_AF-A0A699WG11-F1
#
_entry.id   AF-A0A699WG11-F1
#
_cell.length_a   1.000
_cell.length_b   1.000
_cell.length_c   1.000
_cell.angle_alpha   90.00
_cell.angle_beta   90.00
_cell.angle_gamma   90.00
#
_symmetry.space_group_name_H-M   'P 1'
#
loop_
_entity.id
_entity.type
_entity.pdbx_description
1 polymer ?
#
loop_
_entity_poly.entity_id
_entity_poly.type
_entity_poly.pdbx_seq_one_letter_code
_entity_poly.pdbx_strand_id
1 'polypeptide(L)' 'MFSEESDKVEKYVRGLPDMIYGSVVASKPKTMQEAIEIATELMDKKVL' A
#
# COMPACT_ATOMS: atom_id res chain seq x y z
N MET A 1 -1.88 -21.75 2.45
CA MET A 1 -1.38 -20.71 3.37
C MET A 1 -1.29 -19.41 2.60
N PHE A 2 -2.29 -18.54 2.74
CA PHE A 2 -2.34 -17.21 2.10
C PHE A 2 -2.30 -16.07 3.14
N SER A 3 -2.28 -16.41 4.45
CA SER A 3 -2.47 -15.45 5.54
C SER A 3 -1.26 -14.54 5.75
N GLU A 4 -0.04 -15.08 5.73
CA GLU A 4 1.15 -14.32 6.18
C GLU A 4 1.49 -13.13 5.29
N GLU A 5 1.24 -13.22 3.97
CA GLU A 5 1.50 -12.12 3.05
C GLU A 5 0.42 -11.03 3.16
N SER A 6 -0.85 -11.42 3.17
CA SER A 6 -1.96 -10.48 3.36
C SER A 6 -1.88 -9.77 4.70
N ASP A 7 -1.49 -10.47 5.77
CA ASP A 7 -1.29 -9.87 7.10
C ASP A 7 -0.13 -8.85 7.10
N LYS A 8 0.95 -9.12 6.36
CA LYS A 8 2.06 -8.17 6.18
C LYS A 8 1.61 -6.94 5.40
N VAL A 9 0.85 -7.14 4.32
CA VAL A 9 0.31 -6.05 3.49
C VAL A 9 -0.61 -5.18 4.32
N GLU A 10 -1.54 -5.76 5.08
CA GLU A 10 -2.46 -5.00 5.93
C GLU A 10 -1.71 -4.17 6.98
N LYS A 11 -0.70 -4.75 7.63
CA LYS A 11 0.13 -4.03 8.60
C LYS A 11 0.92 -2.89 7.96
N TYR A 12 1.43 -3.07 6.74
CA TYR A 12 2.11 -2.02 6.00
C TYR A 12 1.13 -0.88 5.66
N VAL A 13 -0.02 -1.21 5.07
CA VAL A 13 -1.03 -0.23 4.66
C VAL A 13 -1.53 0.58 5.86
N ARG A 14 -1.79 -0.05 7.00
CA ARG A 14 -2.18 0.64 8.25
C ARG A 14 -1.13 1.62 8.79
N GLY A 15 0.14 1.50 8.40
CA GLY A 15 1.22 2.40 8.80
C GLY A 15 1.42 3.59 7.85
N LEU A 16 0.69 3.65 6.74
CA LEU A 16 0.83 4.71 5.74
C LEU A 16 0.11 6.00 6.16
N PRO A 17 0.61 7.17 5.73
CA PRO A 17 -0.11 8.43 5.89
C PRO A 17 -1.51 8.40 5.26
N ASP A 18 -2.49 9.03 5.91
CA ASP A 18 -3.89 9.09 5.46
C ASP A 18 -4.03 9.56 4.00
N MET A 19 -3.13 10.44 3.55
CA MET A 19 -3.08 10.95 2.18
C MET A 19 -2.92 9.87 1.10
N ILE A 20 -2.27 8.74 1.43
CA ILE A 20 -2.04 7.64 0.49
C ILE A 20 -2.73 6.34 0.93
N TYR A 21 -3.10 6.23 2.22
CA TYR A 21 -3.83 5.08 2.77
C TYR A 21 -5.08 4.73 1.94
N GLY A 22 -5.95 5.71 1.68
CA GLY A 22 -7.20 5.48 0.95
C GLY A 22 -6.98 4.95 -0.47
N SER A 23 -5.97 5.48 -1.17
CA SER A 23 -5.62 5.05 -2.52
C SER A 23 -4.99 3.66 -2.55
N VAL A 24 -4.12 3.34 -1.58
CA VAL A 24 -3.51 2.00 -1.49
C VAL A 24 -4.55 0.94 -1.13
N VAL A 25 -5.47 1.22 -0.18
CA VAL A 25 -6.57 0.32 0.17
C VAL A 25 -7.50 0.06 -1.01
N ALA A 26 -7.83 1.10 -1.79
CA ALA A 26 -8.71 0.97 -2.96
C ALA A 26 -8.14 0.03 -4.04
N SER A 27 -6.82 0.04 -4.22
CA SER A 27 -6.11 -0.81 -5.18
C SER A 27 -6.01 -2.28 -4.75
N LYS A 28 -6.29 -2.60 -3.47
CA LYS A 28 -6.26 -3.97 -2.90
C LYS A 28 -5.00 -4.75 -3.31
N PRO A 29 -3.80 -4.26 -2.94
CA PRO A 29 -2.55 -4.96 -3.24
C PRO A 29 -2.59 -6.36 -2.64
N LYS A 30 -2.15 -7.36 -3.41
CA LYS A 30 -2.07 -8.75 -2.98
C LYS A 30 -0.71 -9.02 -2.33
N THR A 31 0.32 -8.36 -2.82
CA THR A 31 1.69 -8.50 -2.36
C THR A 31 2.22 -7.22 -1.69
N MET A 32 3.26 -7.36 -0.87
CA MET A 32 3.96 -6.21 -0.29
C MET A 32 4.56 -5.29 -1.34
N GLN A 33 5.02 -5.87 -2.46
CA GLN A 33 5.70 -5.13 -3.51
C GLN A 33 4.72 -4.20 -4.25
N GLU A 34 3.52 -4.70 -4.55
CA GLU A 34 2.43 -3.87 -5.10
C GLU A 34 2.05 -2.73 -4.15
N ALA A 35 1.93 -3.01 -2.84
CA ALA A 35 1.60 -1.97 -1.86
C ALA A 35 2.67 -0.86 -1.80
N ILE A 36 3.95 -1.23 -1.90
CA ILE A 36 5.08 -0.29 -1.92
C ILE A 36 5.11 0.50 -3.23
N GLU A 37 4.90 -0.15 -4.37
CA GLU A 37 4.91 0.49 -5.68
C GLU A 37 3.79 1.53 -5.79
N ILE A 38 2.57 1.18 -5.36
CA ILE A 38 1.43 2.11 -5.34
C ILE A 38 1.72 3.27 -4.38
N ALA A 39 2.22 3.01 -3.17
CA ALA A 39 2.56 4.06 -2.22
C ALA A 39 3.64 5.01 -2.78
N THR A 40 4.65 4.48 -3.47
CA THR A 40 5.74 5.25 -4.08
C THR A 40 5.25 6.07 -5.27
N GLU A 41 4.46 5.47 -6.16
CA GLU A 41 3.86 6.18 -7.29
C GLU A 41 2.96 7.34 -6.83
N LEU A 42 2.22 7.16 -5.73
CA LEU A 42 1.40 8.22 -5.13
C LEU A 42 2.24 9.33 -4.47
N MET A 43 3.41 9.01 -3.91
CA MET A 43 4.35 9.99 -3.39
C MET A 43 5.00 10.80 -4.53
N ASP A 44 5.47 10.12 -5.58
CA ASP A 44 6.13 10.75 -6.74
C ASP A 44 5.16 11.60 -7.56
N LYS A 45 3.91 11.15 -7.74
CA LYS A 45 2.86 11.95 -8.41
C LYS A 45 2.50 13.24 -7.68
N LYS A 46 2.86 13.36 -6.39
CA LYS A 46 2.67 14.59 -5.60
C LYS A 46 3.85 15.55 -5.65
N VAL A 47 4.97 15.17 -6.27
CA VAL A 47 6.18 16.00 -6.45
C VAL A 47 6.16 16.78 -7.77
N LEU A 48 5.04 16.80 -8.50
CA LEU A 48 4.80 17.73 -9.62
C LEU A 48 3.77 18.80 -9.27
#